data_AF-A0A545TUT0-F1
#
_entry.id   AF-A0A545TUT0-F1
#
_cell.length_a   1.000
_cell.length_b   1.000
_cell.length_c   1.000
_cell.angle_alpha   90.00
_cell.angle_beta   90.00
_cell.angle_gamma   90.00
#
_symmetry.space_group_name_H-M   'P 1'
#
loop_
_entity.id
_entity.type
_entity.pdbx_description
1 polymer ?
#
loop_
_entity_poly.entity_id
_entity_poly.type
_entity_poly.pdbx_seq_one_letter_code
_entity_poly.pdbx_strand_id
1 'polypeptide(L)'
;MRYTLHEWFTGKKKLVIGVVILALLLVFYPVGMMLNHQINDDVDFNLAEEELTPGGSRAVAMSIALIEREVEETGWVANKPFPFPSSLLDNMPNFQIGLMYAMSRFSIEMTDELGRSRGSSQVDPDLDKASGLLKYDGTIWIWEPSTSLLPTASADRQYIAGKNALVSYNRRLAQGQAVFDRRADNLIAFLDRVGADLGSSSASLDLRANASSAGWFDLAADDVFYATKGRLYGYYMILRELGIDYQDTINEKRVGVVWQKMLDNLRTAAEMDPLIISNGYNDGLLMPSHLAVQGFYLLRARTQLKEVANILLK
;
A
#
# COMPACT_ATOMS: atom_id res chain seq x y z
N MET A 1 17.74 63.59 -10.55
CA MET A 1 17.51 62.68 -11.70
C MET A 1 17.06 61.35 -11.12
N ARG A 2 15.74 61.09 -11.11
CA ARG A 2 15.14 59.89 -10.50
C ARG A 2 15.22 58.75 -11.53
N TYR A 3 16.13 57.81 -11.33
CA TYR A 3 16.10 56.54 -12.06
C TYR A 3 14.88 55.76 -11.59
N THR A 4 13.82 55.75 -12.40
CA THR A 4 12.66 54.91 -12.16
C THR A 4 13.06 53.45 -12.41
N LEU A 5 12.68 52.55 -11.50
CA LEU A 5 12.82 51.08 -11.62
C LEU A 5 12.22 50.48 -12.92
N HIS A 6 11.63 51.29 -13.79
CA HIS A 6 10.90 50.92 -14.98
C HIS A 6 11.81 50.62 -16.20
N GLU A 7 13.04 51.10 -16.23
CA GLU A 7 13.98 50.86 -17.34
C GLU A 7 14.80 49.56 -17.23
N TRP A 8 14.61 48.77 -16.15
CA TRP A 8 15.44 47.59 -15.90
C TRP A 8 15.06 46.36 -16.77
N PHE A 9 13.91 46.37 -17.42
CA PHE A 9 13.37 45.21 -18.16
C PHE A 9 13.13 45.49 -19.64
N THR A 10 14.21 45.50 -20.43
CA THR A 10 14.09 45.38 -21.90
C THR A 10 13.58 43.99 -22.29
N GLY A 11 12.83 43.87 -23.39
CA GLY A 11 12.21 42.60 -23.81
C GLY A 11 13.19 41.42 -23.94
N LYS A 12 14.45 41.69 -24.32
CA LYS A 12 15.52 40.69 -24.35
C LYS A 12 15.90 40.16 -22.96
N LYS A 13 15.95 41.00 -21.92
CA LYS A 13 16.24 40.56 -20.55
C LYS A 13 15.10 39.69 -19.98
N LYS A 14 13.83 40.04 -20.26
CA LYS A 14 12.68 39.20 -19.87
C LYS A 14 12.72 37.81 -20.53
N LEU A 15 13.08 37.75 -21.81
CA LEU A 15 13.24 36.49 -22.54
C LEU A 15 14.36 35.63 -21.94
N VAL A 16 15.53 36.21 -21.67
CA VAL A 16 16.67 35.50 -21.06
C VAL A 16 16.28 34.95 -19.67
N ILE A 17 15.64 35.75 -18.83
CA ILE A 17 15.16 35.31 -17.51
C ILE A 17 14.16 34.15 -17.66
N GLY A 18 13.20 34.26 -18.60
CA GLY A 18 12.23 33.20 -18.86
C GLY A 18 12.88 31.88 -19.31
N VAL A 19 13.87 31.93 -20.20
CA VAL A 19 14.63 30.75 -20.64
C VAL A 19 15.41 30.12 -19.50
N VAL A 20 16.06 30.94 -18.66
CA VAL A 20 16.80 30.43 -17.49
C VAL A 20 15.86 29.75 -16.50
N ILE A 21 14.69 30.35 -16.20
CA ILE A 21 13.69 29.73 -15.32
C ILE A 21 13.21 28.40 -15.92
N LEU A 22 12.88 28.37 -17.21
CA LEU A 22 12.44 27.13 -17.87
C LEU A 22 13.52 26.05 -17.80
N ALA A 23 14.79 26.41 -18.07
CA ALA A 23 15.91 25.48 -17.97
C ALA A 23 16.10 24.95 -16.53
N LEU A 24 15.97 25.82 -15.53
CA LEU A 24 16.01 25.39 -14.13
C LEU A 24 14.86 24.45 -13.78
N LEU A 25 13.63 24.71 -14.24
CA LEU A 25 12.49 23.81 -14.02
C LEU A 25 12.68 22.46 -14.72
N LEU A 26 13.18 22.44 -15.96
CA LEU A 26 13.48 21.22 -16.71
C LEU A 26 14.56 20.35 -16.07
N VAL A 27 15.41 20.91 -15.20
CA VAL A 27 16.37 20.14 -14.40
C VAL A 27 15.79 19.79 -13.03
N PHE A 28 15.14 20.77 -12.37
CA PHE A 28 14.60 20.64 -11.02
C PHE A 28 13.57 19.52 -10.90
N TYR A 29 12.62 19.43 -11.85
CA TYR A 29 11.59 18.41 -11.79
C TYR A 29 12.15 16.99 -12.00
N PRO A 30 12.90 16.67 -13.07
CA PRO A 30 13.44 15.32 -13.26
C PRO A 30 14.41 14.89 -12.16
N VAL A 31 15.29 15.79 -11.69
CA VAL A 31 16.22 15.48 -10.59
C VAL A 31 15.43 15.24 -9.30
N GLY A 32 14.45 16.09 -9.00
CA GLY A 32 13.60 15.91 -7.83
C GLY A 32 12.77 14.61 -7.89
N MET A 33 12.21 14.27 -9.04
CA MET A 33 11.53 12.98 -9.26
C MET A 33 12.48 11.81 -9.01
N MET A 34 13.68 11.82 -9.61
CA MET A 34 14.67 10.75 -9.46
C MET A 34 15.11 10.56 -8.01
N LEU A 35 15.27 11.65 -7.25
CA LEU A 35 15.68 11.60 -5.84
C LEU A 35 14.57 11.09 -4.91
N ASN A 36 13.30 11.27 -5.28
CA ASN A 36 12.16 10.82 -4.49
C ASN A 36 11.59 9.49 -4.98
N HIS A 37 12.00 9.00 -6.15
CA HIS A 37 11.45 7.78 -6.73
C HIS A 37 12.05 6.55 -6.06
N GLN A 38 11.25 5.87 -5.25
CA GLN A 38 11.61 4.61 -4.64
C GLN A 38 10.35 3.76 -4.41
N ILE A 39 10.25 2.62 -5.11
CA ILE A 39 9.20 1.63 -4.87
C ILE A 39 9.80 0.55 -3.98
N ASN A 40 9.31 0.43 -2.75
CA ASN A 40 9.83 -0.54 -1.80
C ASN A 40 9.04 -1.86 -1.88
N ASP A 41 9.34 -2.69 -2.87
CA ASP A 41 8.68 -3.97 -3.15
C ASP A 41 9.53 -5.20 -2.81
N ASP A 42 10.57 -5.02 -1.98
CA ASP A 42 11.40 -6.12 -1.47
C ASP A 42 10.58 -7.09 -0.61
N VAL A 43 10.18 -8.22 -1.20
CA VAL A 43 9.39 -9.27 -0.54
C VAL A 43 10.18 -10.06 0.51
N ASP A 44 11.49 -9.88 0.57
CA ASP A 44 12.34 -10.44 1.61
C ASP A 44 12.62 -9.41 2.72
N PHE A 45 11.93 -8.26 2.72
CA PHE A 45 11.95 -7.31 3.83
C PHE A 45 11.60 -8.03 5.15
N ASN A 46 12.44 -7.85 6.17
CA ASN A 46 12.30 -8.53 7.46
C ASN A 46 12.25 -7.50 8.58
N LEU A 47 11.49 -7.84 9.63
CA LEU A 47 11.47 -7.05 10.85
C LEU A 47 12.84 -7.10 11.52
N ALA A 48 13.33 -5.94 11.92
CA ALA A 48 14.53 -5.86 12.75
C ALA A 48 14.24 -6.48 14.14
N GLU A 49 15.26 -6.97 14.84
CA GLU A 49 15.08 -7.57 16.16
C GLU A 49 14.46 -6.58 17.16
N GLU A 50 14.76 -5.29 16.99
CA GLU A 50 14.23 -4.20 17.81
C GLU A 50 12.73 -3.94 17.58
N GLU A 51 12.20 -4.28 16.40
CA GLU A 51 10.77 -4.13 16.06
C GLU A 51 9.94 -5.31 16.60
N LEU A 52 10.60 -6.44 16.87
CA LEU A 52 9.96 -7.62 17.44
C LEU A 52 9.74 -7.43 18.95
N THR A 53 8.48 -7.23 19.33
CA THR A 53 8.10 -7.21 20.76
C THR A 53 7.74 -8.63 21.22
N PRO A 54 8.49 -9.26 22.15
CA PRO A 54 8.15 -10.59 22.66
C PRO A 54 6.73 -10.62 23.24
N GLY A 55 5.91 -11.58 22.79
CA GLY A 55 4.49 -11.67 23.18
C GLY A 55 3.52 -10.80 22.36
N GLY A 56 4.04 -9.91 21.51
CA GLY A 56 3.25 -9.18 20.51
C GLY A 56 2.89 -10.05 19.29
N SER A 57 2.12 -9.47 18.37
CA SER A 57 1.86 -10.03 17.04
C SER A 57 2.93 -9.57 16.05
N ARG A 58 3.46 -10.51 15.28
CA ARG A 58 4.40 -10.23 14.19
C ARG A 58 3.71 -9.59 12.99
N ALA A 59 2.47 -9.97 12.69
CA ALA A 59 1.68 -9.32 11.63
C ALA A 59 1.43 -7.83 11.93
N VAL A 60 1.15 -7.49 13.19
CA VAL A 60 1.02 -6.09 13.61
C VAL A 60 2.35 -5.35 13.53
N ALA A 61 3.45 -5.97 13.96
CA ALA A 61 4.79 -5.39 13.81
C ALA A 61 5.13 -5.12 12.34
N MET A 62 4.79 -6.04 11.43
CA MET A 62 4.98 -5.85 9.98
C MET A 62 4.15 -4.69 9.44
N SER A 63 2.88 -4.57 9.85
CA SER A 63 2.04 -3.43 9.47
C SER A 63 2.69 -2.10 9.89
N ILE A 64 3.20 -2.04 11.13
CA ILE A 64 3.90 -0.86 11.67
C ILE A 64 5.12 -0.52 10.82
N ALA A 65 6.00 -1.50 10.59
CA ALA A 65 7.24 -1.29 9.84
C ALA A 65 6.98 -0.84 8.39
N LEU A 66 5.98 -1.44 7.72
CA LEU A 66 5.61 -1.03 6.36
C LEU A 66 5.04 0.40 6.32
N ILE A 67 4.21 0.78 7.28
CA ILE A 67 3.68 2.16 7.37
C ILE A 67 4.82 3.15 7.64
N GLU A 68 5.72 2.83 8.58
CA GLU A 68 6.89 3.66 8.91
C GLU A 68 7.78 3.88 7.69
N ARG A 69 8.14 2.80 7.00
CA ARG A 69 8.98 2.83 5.80
C ARG A 69 8.38 3.71 4.71
N GLU A 70 7.09 3.58 4.42
CA GLU A 70 6.45 4.36 3.34
C GLU A 70 6.22 5.82 3.71
N VAL A 71 5.84 6.10 4.96
CA VAL A 71 5.38 7.44 5.35
C VAL A 71 6.51 8.30 5.90
N GLU A 72 7.41 7.71 6.71
CA GLU A 72 8.45 8.44 7.44
C GLU A 72 9.83 8.31 6.80
N GLU A 73 10.23 7.10 6.38
CA GLU A 73 11.57 6.88 5.81
C GLU A 73 11.65 7.31 4.33
N THR A 74 10.73 6.79 3.51
CA THR A 74 10.66 7.06 2.07
C THR A 74 9.95 8.37 1.79
N GLY A 75 8.92 8.66 2.59
CA GLY A 75 8.05 9.81 2.43
C GLY A 75 6.80 9.50 1.61
N TRP A 76 5.66 9.94 2.13
CA TRP A 76 4.37 9.77 1.47
C TRP A 76 4.22 10.72 0.28
N VAL A 77 4.27 10.21 -0.95
CA VAL A 77 4.24 11.03 -2.18
C VAL A 77 2.82 11.29 -2.66
N ALA A 78 1.88 10.40 -2.38
CA ALA A 78 0.52 10.43 -2.93
C ALA A 78 -0.30 11.70 -2.60
N ASN A 79 0.08 12.47 -1.57
CA ASN A 79 -0.58 13.73 -1.22
C ASN A 79 0.23 14.99 -1.56
N LYS A 80 1.33 14.89 -2.31
CA LYS A 80 2.22 16.03 -2.58
C LYS A 80 1.65 16.88 -3.73
N PRO A 81 1.43 18.20 -3.54
CA PRO A 81 0.90 19.07 -4.59
C PRO A 81 1.96 19.51 -5.61
N PHE A 82 1.54 20.21 -6.66
CA PHE A 82 2.37 20.48 -7.85
C PHE A 82 3.73 21.19 -7.67
N PRO A 83 4.02 22.07 -6.67
CA PRO A 83 5.36 22.63 -6.62
C PRO A 83 6.42 21.60 -6.18
N PHE A 84 6.00 20.43 -5.67
CA PHE A 84 6.90 19.34 -5.31
C PHE A 84 7.17 18.46 -6.55
N PRO A 85 8.44 18.27 -6.96
CA PRO A 85 8.76 17.41 -8.11
C PRO A 85 8.18 16.00 -8.04
N SER A 86 8.09 15.44 -6.83
CA SER A 86 7.53 14.12 -6.58
C SER A 86 6.05 14.00 -6.97
N SER A 87 5.30 15.11 -7.11
CA SER A 87 3.90 15.07 -7.55
C SER A 87 3.73 14.64 -9.01
N LEU A 88 4.82 14.57 -9.79
CA LEU A 88 4.84 14.04 -11.15
C LEU A 88 5.17 12.55 -11.19
N LEU A 89 5.48 11.93 -10.05
CA LEU A 89 5.62 10.49 -9.95
C LEU A 89 4.25 9.83 -10.01
N ASP A 90 4.19 8.65 -10.59
CA ASP A 90 2.94 7.95 -10.87
C ASP A 90 2.89 6.55 -10.25
N ASN A 91 3.81 5.68 -10.67
CA ASN A 91 3.89 4.29 -10.19
C ASN A 91 4.08 4.19 -8.67
N MET A 92 4.98 5.01 -8.11
CA MET A 92 5.30 5.01 -6.69
C MET A 92 4.10 5.41 -5.80
N PRO A 93 3.41 6.56 -6.01
CA PRO A 93 2.24 6.89 -5.21
C PRO A 93 1.09 5.87 -5.38
N ASN A 94 0.90 5.29 -6.57
CA ASN A 94 -0.07 4.20 -6.76
C ASN A 94 0.28 2.96 -5.92
N PHE A 95 1.56 2.55 -5.92
CA PHE A 95 2.04 1.47 -5.05
C PHE A 95 1.80 1.77 -3.56
N GLN A 96 2.14 2.98 -3.11
CA GLN A 96 1.94 3.44 -1.74
C GLN A 96 0.46 3.37 -1.31
N ILE A 97 -0.44 3.89 -2.16
CA ILE A 97 -1.89 3.82 -1.94
C ILE A 97 -2.36 2.36 -1.85
N GLY A 98 -1.85 1.50 -2.73
CA GLY A 98 -2.15 0.07 -2.71
C GLY A 98 -1.74 -0.61 -1.41
N LEU A 99 -0.51 -0.38 -0.97
CA LEU A 99 0.03 -0.92 0.29
C LEU A 99 -0.78 -0.42 1.49
N MET A 100 -1.03 0.88 1.56
CA MET A 100 -1.78 1.48 2.68
C MET A 100 -3.22 1.00 2.72
N TYR A 101 -3.84 0.73 1.57
CA TYR A 101 -5.15 0.08 1.52
C TYR A 101 -5.14 -1.28 2.24
N ALA A 102 -4.12 -2.12 1.98
CA ALA A 102 -4.00 -3.41 2.67
C ALA A 102 -3.79 -3.22 4.20
N MET A 103 -2.97 -2.24 4.62
CA MET A 103 -2.76 -1.95 6.05
C MET A 103 -4.02 -1.44 6.75
N SER A 104 -4.79 -0.61 6.05
CA SER A 104 -6.10 -0.11 6.50
C SER A 104 -7.08 -1.26 6.70
N ARG A 105 -7.23 -2.14 5.69
CA ARG A 105 -8.11 -3.31 5.76
C ARG A 105 -7.67 -4.26 6.86
N PHE A 106 -6.37 -4.56 6.96
CA PHE A 106 -5.83 -5.35 8.08
C PHE A 106 -6.19 -4.75 9.44
N SER A 107 -6.05 -3.44 9.61
CA SER A 107 -6.38 -2.77 10.88
C SER A 107 -7.87 -2.80 11.19
N ILE A 108 -8.74 -2.72 10.19
CA ILE A 108 -10.19 -2.91 10.35
C ILE A 108 -10.49 -4.34 10.83
N GLU A 109 -9.94 -5.36 10.17
CA GLU A 109 -10.19 -6.75 10.57
C GLU A 109 -9.54 -7.09 11.92
N MET A 110 -8.45 -6.41 12.31
CA MET A 110 -7.90 -6.46 13.66
C MET A 110 -8.90 -5.92 14.69
N THR A 111 -9.57 -4.81 14.40
CA THR A 111 -10.60 -4.23 15.26
C THR A 111 -11.83 -5.13 15.37
N ASP A 112 -12.25 -5.74 14.27
CA ASP A 112 -13.51 -6.49 14.19
C ASP A 112 -13.38 -7.93 14.69
N GLU A 113 -12.31 -8.64 14.28
CA GLU A 113 -12.16 -10.09 14.46
C GLU A 113 -10.95 -10.45 15.34
N LEU A 114 -9.74 -10.04 14.97
CA LEU A 114 -8.50 -10.59 15.56
C LEU A 114 -8.18 -10.02 16.95
N GLY A 115 -8.59 -8.78 17.24
CA GLY A 115 -8.30 -8.07 18.49
C GLY A 115 -9.26 -8.39 19.63
N ARG A 116 -10.17 -9.35 19.45
CA ARG A 116 -11.33 -9.59 20.32
C ARG A 116 -11.49 -11.07 20.63
N SER A 117 -11.74 -11.40 21.90
CA SER A 117 -11.92 -12.81 22.34
C SER A 117 -13.27 -13.41 21.93
N ARG A 118 -14.27 -12.55 21.67
CA ARG A 118 -15.62 -12.86 21.18
C ARG A 118 -16.12 -11.65 20.39
N GLY A 119 -16.89 -11.82 19.32
CA GLY A 119 -17.41 -10.70 18.52
C GLY A 119 -18.26 -9.65 19.28
N SER A 120 -18.63 -9.93 20.54
CA SER A 120 -19.31 -8.99 21.45
C SER A 120 -18.41 -8.37 22.53
N SER A 121 -17.13 -8.73 22.62
CA SER A 121 -16.20 -8.13 23.60
C SER A 121 -15.92 -6.66 23.26
N GLN A 122 -15.53 -5.85 24.24
CA GLN A 122 -15.19 -4.46 23.97
C GLN A 122 -14.09 -4.37 22.89
N VAL A 123 -14.26 -3.41 21.97
CA VAL A 123 -13.25 -3.09 20.96
C VAL A 123 -12.03 -2.47 21.63
N ASP A 124 -10.85 -2.88 21.21
CA ASP A 124 -9.61 -2.29 21.69
C ASP A 124 -9.49 -0.84 21.19
N PRO A 125 -9.27 0.16 22.08
CA PRO A 125 -9.30 1.56 21.71
C PRO A 125 -8.17 1.98 20.77
N ASP A 126 -7.01 1.32 20.82
CA ASP A 126 -5.90 1.62 19.92
C ASP A 126 -6.17 1.05 18.52
N LEU A 127 -6.78 -0.14 18.42
CA LEU A 127 -7.18 -0.72 17.13
C LEU A 127 -8.30 0.08 16.47
N ASP A 128 -9.33 0.50 17.23
CA ASP A 128 -10.41 1.37 16.72
C ASP A 128 -9.85 2.70 16.18
N LYS A 129 -8.91 3.29 16.92
CA LYS A 129 -8.22 4.49 16.48
C LYS A 129 -7.38 4.23 15.22
N ALA A 130 -6.62 3.15 15.17
CA ALA A 130 -5.80 2.81 14.00
C ALA A 130 -6.65 2.59 12.75
N SER A 131 -7.73 1.80 12.85
CA SER A 131 -8.61 1.50 11.72
C SER A 131 -9.29 2.77 11.17
N GLY A 132 -9.71 3.69 12.04
CA GLY A 132 -10.25 4.98 11.64
C GLY A 132 -9.24 5.87 10.92
N LEU A 133 -8.01 5.96 11.44
CA LEU A 133 -6.96 6.83 10.90
C LEU A 133 -6.35 6.30 9.59
N LEU A 134 -6.13 4.99 9.49
CA LEU A 134 -5.55 4.38 8.29
C LEU A 134 -6.54 4.31 7.11
N LYS A 135 -7.84 4.47 7.36
CA LYS A 135 -8.87 4.61 6.31
C LYS A 135 -8.84 5.99 5.64
N TYR A 136 -8.12 6.95 6.20
CA TYR A 136 -8.06 8.30 5.64
C TYR A 136 -7.56 8.29 4.19
N ASP A 137 -8.12 9.17 3.37
CA ASP A 137 -7.76 9.25 1.95
C ASP A 137 -6.30 9.68 1.79
N GLY A 138 -5.54 8.87 1.06
CA GLY A 138 -4.10 9.01 0.87
C GLY A 138 -3.70 10.21 0.04
N THR A 139 -4.63 10.85 -0.69
CA THR A 139 -4.31 11.99 -1.57
C THR A 139 -4.51 13.35 -0.90
N ILE A 140 -5.06 13.39 0.33
CA ILE A 140 -5.38 14.66 1.00
C ILE A 140 -4.10 15.36 1.48
N TRP A 141 -3.87 16.55 0.92
CA TRP A 141 -2.82 17.49 1.33
C TRP A 141 -3.27 18.38 2.50
N ILE A 142 -2.31 18.99 3.21
CA ILE A 142 -2.57 19.88 4.35
C ILE A 142 -3.45 21.09 4.00
N TRP A 143 -3.49 21.52 2.73
CA TRP A 143 -4.28 22.67 2.30
C TRP A 143 -4.84 22.47 0.89
N GLU A 144 -6.14 22.25 0.80
CA GLU A 144 -6.84 21.95 -0.45
C GLU A 144 -8.05 22.88 -0.64
N PRO A 145 -7.87 24.03 -1.32
CA PRO A 145 -8.88 25.09 -1.42
C PRO A 145 -10.20 24.66 -2.08
N SER A 146 -10.20 23.55 -2.81
CA SER A 146 -11.40 22.97 -3.44
C SER A 146 -12.32 22.26 -2.44
N THR A 147 -11.78 21.78 -1.30
CA THR A 147 -12.55 21.09 -0.25
C THR A 147 -12.65 21.92 1.03
N SER A 148 -11.61 22.67 1.40
CA SER A 148 -11.58 23.52 2.60
C SER A 148 -10.67 24.74 2.42
N LEU A 149 -11.14 25.91 2.84
CA LEU A 149 -10.32 27.14 2.89
C LEU A 149 -9.31 27.12 4.05
N LEU A 150 -9.51 26.26 5.06
CA LEU A 150 -8.62 26.09 6.21
C LEU A 150 -7.77 24.82 6.07
N PRO A 151 -6.53 24.81 6.61
CA PRO A 151 -5.70 23.60 6.60
C PRO A 151 -6.36 22.42 7.33
N THR A 152 -6.24 21.23 6.75
CA THR A 152 -6.68 19.96 7.34
C THR A 152 -5.48 19.14 7.79
N ALA A 153 -5.72 18.05 8.51
CA ALA A 153 -4.67 17.08 8.80
C ALA A 153 -4.39 16.26 7.53
N SER A 154 -3.14 16.30 7.06
CA SER A 154 -2.71 15.60 5.86
C SER A 154 -2.66 14.07 6.05
N ALA A 155 -2.77 13.33 4.95
CA ALA A 155 -2.78 11.86 4.97
C ALA A 155 -1.59 11.24 5.73
N ASP A 156 -0.37 11.72 5.48
CA ASP A 156 0.86 11.30 6.16
C ASP A 156 0.75 11.41 7.69
N ARG A 157 0.17 12.50 8.21
CA ARG A 157 -0.02 12.68 9.65
C ARG A 157 -1.04 11.70 10.23
N GLN A 158 -2.10 11.39 9.49
CA GLN A 158 -3.09 10.40 9.90
C GLN A 158 -2.47 9.01 9.94
N TYR A 159 -1.66 8.66 8.94
CA TYR A 159 -0.98 7.37 8.89
C TYR A 159 0.06 7.19 9.99
N ILE A 160 0.86 8.22 10.28
CA ILE A 160 1.77 8.21 11.44
C ILE A 160 0.99 8.03 12.76
N ALA A 161 -0.14 8.73 12.91
CA ALA A 161 -0.97 8.59 14.11
C ALA A 161 -1.61 7.19 14.22
N GLY A 162 -2.03 6.59 13.10
CA GLY A 162 -2.55 5.23 13.02
C GLY A 162 -1.47 4.19 13.36
N LYS A 163 -0.27 4.34 12.78
CA LYS A 163 0.91 3.53 13.12
C LYS A 163 1.20 3.55 14.62
N ASN A 164 1.24 4.74 15.22
CA ASN A 164 1.52 4.88 16.65
C ASN A 164 0.46 4.21 17.54
N ALA A 165 -0.79 4.16 17.09
CA ALA A 165 -1.83 3.39 17.76
C ALA A 165 -1.57 1.86 17.65
N LEU A 166 -1.17 1.36 16.48
CA LEU A 166 -0.74 -0.04 16.33
C LEU A 166 0.46 -0.38 17.23
N VAL A 167 1.45 0.52 17.35
CA VAL A 167 2.59 0.36 18.27
C VAL A 167 2.12 0.24 19.72
N SER A 168 1.19 1.11 20.14
CA SER A 168 0.60 1.06 21.49
C SER A 168 -0.14 -0.26 21.74
N TYR A 169 -0.97 -0.69 20.79
CA TYR A 169 -1.67 -1.97 20.84
C TYR A 169 -0.69 -3.14 20.98
N ASN A 170 0.33 -3.22 20.12
CA ASN A 170 1.25 -4.37 20.11
C ASN A 170 2.08 -4.44 21.40
N ARG A 171 2.44 -3.29 21.97
CA ARG A 171 3.08 -3.20 23.28
C ARG A 171 2.17 -3.69 24.41
N ARG A 172 0.90 -3.30 24.41
CA ARG A 172 -0.08 -3.80 25.40
C ARG A 172 -0.35 -5.29 25.23
N LEU A 173 -0.39 -5.78 23.99
CA LEU A 173 -0.53 -7.21 23.69
C LEU A 173 0.61 -8.01 24.30
N ALA A 174 1.86 -7.57 24.12
CA ALA A 174 3.03 -8.18 24.72
C ALA A 174 3.00 -8.21 26.27
N GLN A 175 2.31 -7.25 26.88
CA GLN A 175 2.13 -7.16 28.33
C GLN A 175 0.91 -7.95 28.84
N GLY A 176 0.17 -8.64 27.96
CA GLY A 176 -1.08 -9.32 28.31
C GLY A 176 -2.25 -8.38 28.63
N GLN A 177 -2.16 -7.12 28.20
CA GLN A 177 -3.16 -6.06 28.43
C GLN A 177 -4.05 -5.79 27.20
N ALA A 178 -3.79 -6.47 26.09
CA ALA A 178 -4.63 -6.48 24.90
C ALA A 178 -4.85 -7.94 24.46
N VAL A 179 -5.89 -8.17 23.67
CA VAL A 179 -6.23 -9.50 23.15
C VAL A 179 -5.84 -9.59 21.69
N PHE A 180 -5.23 -10.72 21.33
CA PHE A 180 -5.07 -11.17 19.94
C PHE A 180 -5.56 -12.63 19.90
N ASP A 181 -6.75 -12.82 19.35
CA ASP A 181 -7.47 -14.08 19.40
C ASP A 181 -7.08 -14.98 18.22
N ARG A 182 -6.26 -15.98 18.53
CA ARG A 182 -5.66 -16.94 17.59
C ARG A 182 -6.57 -18.11 17.22
N ARG A 183 -7.89 -18.00 17.38
CA ARG A 183 -8.82 -19.05 16.96
C ARG A 183 -8.93 -19.15 15.44
N ALA A 184 -9.18 -20.36 14.96
CA ALA A 184 -9.26 -20.66 13.53
C ALA A 184 -10.41 -19.93 12.82
N ASP A 185 -11.55 -19.71 13.49
CA ASP A 185 -12.70 -18.98 12.95
C ASP A 185 -12.37 -17.51 12.66
N ASN A 186 -11.64 -16.85 13.56
CA ASN A 186 -11.15 -15.49 13.33
C ASN A 186 -10.16 -15.43 12.15
N LEU A 187 -9.26 -16.42 12.03
CA LEU A 187 -8.37 -16.51 10.87
C LEU A 187 -9.17 -16.71 9.58
N ILE A 188 -10.17 -17.59 9.57
CA ILE A 188 -11.05 -17.80 8.41
C ILE A 188 -11.73 -16.48 8.01
N ALA A 189 -12.31 -15.76 8.97
CA ALA A 189 -12.96 -14.48 8.71
C ALA A 189 -11.97 -13.48 8.07
N PHE A 190 -10.75 -13.38 8.59
CA PHE A 190 -9.70 -12.56 8.00
C PHE A 190 -9.35 -12.98 6.56
N LEU A 191 -9.14 -14.28 6.31
CA LEU A 191 -8.80 -14.79 4.97
C LEU A 191 -9.93 -14.56 3.95
N ASP A 192 -11.20 -14.68 4.38
CA ASP A 192 -12.35 -14.39 3.53
C ASP A 192 -12.41 -12.90 3.13
N ARG A 193 -12.05 -12.00 4.06
CA ARG A 193 -11.98 -10.56 3.81
C ARG A 193 -10.86 -10.20 2.85
N VAL A 194 -9.67 -10.76 3.05
CA VAL A 194 -8.55 -10.64 2.09
C VAL A 194 -8.97 -11.18 0.73
N GLY A 195 -9.64 -12.35 0.69
CA GLY A 195 -10.14 -12.95 -0.54
C GLY A 195 -11.18 -12.10 -1.28
N ALA A 196 -12.00 -11.34 -0.56
CA ALA A 196 -12.94 -10.38 -1.14
C ALA A 196 -12.23 -9.17 -1.74
N ASP A 197 -11.25 -8.60 -1.02
CA ASP A 197 -10.47 -7.44 -1.46
C ASP A 197 -9.59 -7.77 -2.68
N LEU A 198 -8.98 -8.95 -2.71
CA LEU A 198 -8.28 -9.46 -3.89
C LEU A 198 -9.26 -9.66 -5.05
N GLY A 199 -10.48 -10.13 -4.79
CA GLY A 199 -11.54 -10.21 -5.79
C GLY A 199 -11.86 -8.86 -6.44
N SER A 200 -11.93 -7.79 -5.64
CA SER A 200 -12.09 -6.41 -6.14
C SER A 200 -10.91 -5.97 -7.01
N SER A 201 -9.68 -6.23 -6.55
CA SER A 201 -8.46 -5.86 -7.32
C SER A 201 -8.37 -6.64 -8.64
N SER A 202 -8.78 -7.92 -8.65
CA SER A 202 -8.91 -8.71 -9.89
C SER A 202 -9.90 -8.09 -10.87
N ALA A 203 -11.03 -7.57 -10.38
CA ALA A 203 -12.03 -6.93 -11.23
C ALA A 203 -11.50 -5.59 -11.81
N SER A 204 -10.72 -4.83 -11.05
CA SER A 204 -10.06 -3.62 -11.55
C SER A 204 -9.04 -3.93 -12.66
N LEU A 205 -8.22 -4.97 -12.47
CA LEU A 205 -7.28 -5.44 -13.49
C LEU A 205 -8.00 -5.87 -14.78
N ASP A 206 -9.03 -6.70 -14.66
CA ASP A 206 -9.81 -7.19 -15.80
C ASP A 206 -10.54 -6.04 -16.52
N LEU A 207 -11.15 -5.11 -15.78
CA LEU A 207 -11.80 -3.95 -16.34
C LEU A 207 -10.80 -3.11 -17.17
N ARG A 208 -9.60 -2.84 -16.63
CA ARG A 208 -8.62 -2.04 -17.37
C ARG A 208 -8.05 -2.79 -18.57
N ALA A 209 -7.78 -4.09 -18.41
CA ALA A 209 -7.29 -4.95 -19.48
C ALA A 209 -8.25 -5.02 -20.68
N ASN A 210 -9.56 -4.99 -20.43
CA ASN A 210 -10.58 -5.05 -21.48
C ASN A 210 -11.02 -3.66 -22.00
N ALA A 211 -10.81 -2.59 -21.22
CA ALA A 211 -11.21 -1.24 -21.60
C ALA A 211 -10.27 -0.55 -22.61
N SER A 212 -9.05 -1.08 -22.80
CA SER A 212 -8.03 -0.47 -23.65
C SER A 212 -7.09 -1.54 -24.21
N SER A 213 -6.66 -1.34 -25.46
CA SER A 213 -5.60 -2.11 -26.12
C SER A 213 -4.45 -1.20 -26.57
N ALA A 214 -4.30 -0.06 -25.90
CA ALA A 214 -3.28 0.95 -26.22
C ALA A 214 -1.84 0.48 -25.94
N GLY A 215 -1.66 -0.72 -25.41
CA GLY A 215 -0.35 -1.33 -25.28
C GLY A 215 0.51 -0.63 -24.23
N TRP A 216 1.69 -0.17 -24.65
CA TRP A 216 2.59 0.62 -23.81
C TRP A 216 2.15 2.07 -23.61
N PHE A 217 1.15 2.55 -24.35
CA PHE A 217 0.65 3.92 -24.25
C PHE A 217 -0.59 4.03 -23.35
N ASP A 218 -0.85 2.99 -22.58
CA ASP A 218 -1.91 2.94 -21.59
C ASP A 218 -1.39 3.44 -20.23
N LEU A 219 -1.43 4.76 -20.03
CA LEU A 219 -1.04 5.44 -18.78
C LEU A 219 -2.04 5.28 -17.62
N ALA A 220 -3.04 4.40 -17.73
CA ALA A 220 -3.86 4.04 -16.57
C ALA A 220 -3.77 2.54 -16.26
N ALA A 221 -3.03 1.78 -17.08
CA ALA A 221 -2.74 0.38 -16.83
C ALA A 221 -1.64 0.26 -15.77
N ASP A 222 -0.66 1.15 -15.79
CA ASP A 222 0.34 1.33 -14.74
C ASP A 222 -0.30 1.72 -13.40
N ASP A 223 -1.22 2.68 -13.37
CA ASP A 223 -1.97 3.05 -12.16
C ASP A 223 -2.57 1.81 -11.47
N VAL A 224 -3.38 1.06 -12.23
CA VAL A 224 -4.08 -0.13 -11.72
C VAL A 224 -3.09 -1.22 -11.35
N PHE A 225 -2.02 -1.40 -12.13
CA PHE A 225 -0.99 -2.40 -11.87
C PHE A 225 -0.24 -2.11 -10.58
N TYR A 226 0.26 -0.89 -10.37
CA TYR A 226 1.03 -0.54 -9.19
C TYR A 226 0.17 -0.45 -7.93
N ALA A 227 -1.07 0.05 -8.03
CA ALA A 227 -2.02 -0.02 -6.92
C ALA A 227 -2.34 -1.46 -6.53
N THR A 228 -2.48 -2.37 -7.50
CA THR A 228 -2.69 -3.79 -7.22
C THR A 228 -1.42 -4.46 -6.68
N LYS A 229 -0.24 -4.13 -7.22
CA LYS A 229 1.07 -4.60 -6.73
C LYS A 229 1.27 -4.23 -5.26
N GLY A 230 1.01 -2.98 -4.88
CA GLY A 230 1.10 -2.52 -3.49
C GLY A 230 0.18 -3.29 -2.55
N ARG A 231 -1.07 -3.55 -2.96
CA ARG A 231 -2.02 -4.37 -2.18
C ARG A 231 -1.53 -5.81 -2.01
N LEU A 232 -1.07 -6.43 -3.09
CA LEU A 232 -0.57 -7.80 -3.09
C LEU A 232 0.68 -7.93 -2.22
N TYR A 233 1.61 -6.99 -2.33
CA TYR A 233 2.78 -6.87 -1.49
C TYR A 233 2.38 -6.74 -0.01
N GLY A 234 1.51 -5.79 0.33
CA GLY A 234 1.04 -5.61 1.71
C GLY A 234 0.40 -6.87 2.30
N TYR A 235 -0.49 -7.52 1.54
CA TYR A 235 -1.12 -8.77 1.99
C TYR A 235 -0.13 -9.93 2.11
N TYR A 236 0.83 -10.07 1.17
CA TYR A 236 1.88 -11.06 1.27
C TYR A 236 2.67 -10.90 2.58
N MET A 237 3.12 -9.68 2.88
CA MET A 237 3.91 -9.39 4.09
C MET A 237 3.13 -9.67 5.37
N ILE A 238 1.86 -9.23 5.43
CA ILE A 238 0.99 -9.48 6.58
C ILE A 238 0.70 -10.96 6.74
N LEU A 239 0.31 -11.66 5.68
CA LEU A 239 0.01 -13.09 5.75
C LEU A 239 1.26 -13.91 6.10
N ARG A 240 2.44 -13.54 5.60
CA ARG A 240 3.70 -14.21 5.96
C ARG A 240 3.92 -14.19 7.47
N GLU A 241 3.80 -13.02 8.10
CA GLU A 241 3.99 -12.89 9.55
C GLU A 241 2.79 -13.40 10.37
N LEU A 242 1.57 -13.27 9.85
CA LEU A 242 0.36 -13.81 10.48
C LEU A 242 0.41 -15.34 10.55
N GLY A 243 1.04 -15.99 9.57
CA GLY A 243 1.28 -17.43 9.60
C GLY A 243 2.15 -17.86 10.77
N ILE A 244 3.05 -16.99 11.24
CA ILE A 244 3.84 -17.23 12.46
C ILE A 244 2.98 -16.99 13.70
N ASP A 245 2.16 -15.93 13.71
CA ASP A 245 1.21 -15.68 14.81
C ASP A 245 0.20 -16.83 15.00
N TYR A 246 -0.14 -17.55 13.92
CA TYR A 246 -1.07 -18.69 13.87
C TYR A 246 -0.38 -20.05 13.66
N GLN A 247 0.93 -20.15 13.94
CA GLN A 247 1.70 -21.35 13.64
C GLN A 247 1.10 -22.63 14.23
N ASP A 248 0.60 -22.57 15.46
CA ASP A 248 -0.03 -23.71 16.14
C ASP A 248 -1.28 -24.18 15.39
N THR A 249 -2.18 -23.25 15.03
CA THR A 249 -3.39 -23.56 14.26
C THR A 249 -3.07 -24.12 12.88
N ILE A 250 -2.08 -23.53 12.19
CA ILE A 250 -1.66 -23.97 10.86
C ILE A 250 -1.10 -25.40 10.90
N ASN A 251 -0.30 -25.71 11.93
CA ASN A 251 0.28 -27.03 12.13
C ASN A 251 -0.77 -28.07 12.53
N GLU A 252 -1.66 -27.72 13.46
CA GLU A 252 -2.73 -28.59 13.94
C GLU A 252 -3.68 -28.99 12.79
N LYS A 253 -4.10 -28.00 11.99
CA LYS A 253 -4.98 -28.20 10.83
C LYS A 253 -4.27 -28.72 9.59
N ARG A 254 -2.92 -28.85 9.64
CA ARG A 254 -2.06 -29.33 8.55
C ARG A 254 -2.25 -28.55 7.24
N VAL A 255 -2.47 -27.24 7.33
CA VAL A 255 -2.69 -26.36 6.15
C VAL A 255 -1.41 -25.75 5.59
N GLY A 256 -0.25 -25.98 6.23
CA GLY A 256 1.01 -25.30 5.89
C GLY A 256 1.43 -25.38 4.42
N VAL A 257 1.18 -26.50 3.73
CA VAL A 257 1.51 -26.63 2.29
C VAL A 257 0.67 -25.70 1.42
N VAL A 258 -0.63 -25.58 1.71
CA VAL A 258 -1.56 -24.70 0.97
C VAL A 258 -1.29 -23.24 1.33
N TRP A 259 -0.97 -22.97 2.60
CA TRP A 259 -0.54 -21.66 3.07
C TRP A 259 0.70 -21.17 2.33
N GLN A 260 1.72 -22.01 2.19
CA GLN A 260 2.94 -21.61 1.48
C GLN A 260 2.66 -21.34 0.00
N LYS A 261 1.86 -22.20 -0.67
CA LYS A 261 1.47 -21.96 -2.07
C LYS A 261 0.72 -20.64 -2.25
N MET A 262 -0.16 -20.29 -1.31
CA MET A 262 -0.84 -19.00 -1.29
C MET A 262 0.19 -17.85 -1.25
N LEU A 263 1.13 -17.90 -0.31
CA LEU A 263 2.21 -16.91 -0.18
C LEU A 263 3.06 -16.82 -1.44
N ASP A 264 3.44 -17.96 -2.05
CA ASP A 264 4.27 -17.99 -3.25
C ASP A 264 3.59 -17.29 -4.45
N ASN A 265 2.26 -17.46 -4.61
CA ASN A 265 1.53 -16.77 -5.68
C ASN A 265 1.39 -15.27 -5.40
N LEU A 266 1.17 -14.86 -4.13
CA LEU A 266 1.16 -13.43 -3.78
C LEU A 266 2.54 -12.81 -4.00
N ARG A 267 3.60 -13.49 -3.57
CA ARG A 267 5.00 -13.10 -3.76
C ARG A 267 5.31 -12.88 -5.24
N THR A 268 5.01 -13.87 -6.08
CA THR A 268 5.26 -13.79 -7.53
C THR A 268 4.56 -12.59 -8.16
N ALA A 269 3.33 -12.28 -7.74
CA ALA A 269 2.59 -11.14 -8.26
C ALA A 269 3.10 -9.78 -7.72
N ALA A 270 3.62 -9.77 -6.50
CA ALA A 270 4.20 -8.60 -5.83
C ALA A 270 5.61 -8.27 -6.32
N GLU A 271 6.40 -9.26 -6.77
CA GLU A 271 7.75 -9.09 -7.33
C GLU A 271 7.76 -8.64 -8.80
N MET A 272 6.59 -8.59 -9.47
CA MET A 272 6.55 -8.23 -10.89
C MET A 272 7.04 -6.80 -11.11
N ASP A 273 8.19 -6.64 -11.78
CA ASP A 273 8.83 -5.34 -12.06
C ASP A 273 9.16 -5.16 -13.55
N PRO A 274 8.14 -4.98 -14.40
CA PRO A 274 8.38 -4.69 -15.81
C PRO A 274 8.85 -3.25 -16.02
N LEU A 275 9.84 -3.05 -16.89
CA LEU A 275 10.34 -1.72 -17.26
C LEU A 275 9.24 -0.79 -17.81
N ILE A 276 8.28 -1.37 -18.55
CA ILE A 276 7.13 -0.67 -19.11
C ILE A 276 5.91 -1.57 -18.94
N ILE A 277 4.83 -1.00 -18.41
CA ILE A 277 3.55 -1.69 -18.31
C ILE A 277 2.93 -1.80 -19.69
N SER A 278 2.67 -3.02 -20.09
CA SER A 278 2.01 -3.36 -21.35
C SER A 278 0.58 -3.80 -21.08
N ASN A 279 -0.37 -3.13 -21.73
CA ASN A 279 -1.77 -3.52 -21.78
C ASN A 279 -2.19 -3.81 -23.24
N GLY A 280 -1.62 -4.87 -23.81
CA GLY A 280 -2.01 -5.39 -25.12
C GLY A 280 -3.00 -6.54 -25.02
N TYR A 281 -3.29 -7.18 -26.15
CA TYR A 281 -4.15 -8.36 -26.17
C TYR A 281 -3.57 -9.49 -25.30
N ASN A 282 -4.44 -10.22 -24.59
CA ASN A 282 -4.02 -11.32 -23.72
C ASN A 282 -3.31 -12.46 -24.48
N ASP A 283 -3.63 -12.64 -25.76
CA ASP A 283 -3.02 -13.58 -26.70
C ASP A 283 -2.11 -12.87 -27.74
N GLY A 284 -1.71 -11.63 -27.47
CA GLY A 284 -0.89 -10.81 -28.36
C GLY A 284 0.52 -11.38 -28.55
N LEU A 285 0.94 -11.52 -29.81
CA LEU A 285 2.26 -12.06 -30.17
C LEU A 285 3.45 -11.20 -29.68
N LEU A 286 3.30 -9.87 -29.72
CA LEU A 286 4.38 -8.92 -29.44
C LEU A 286 4.21 -8.14 -28.13
N MET A 287 3.00 -8.13 -27.57
CA MET A 287 2.61 -7.20 -26.53
C MET A 287 1.59 -7.85 -25.59
N PRO A 288 2.03 -8.79 -24.74
CA PRO A 288 1.15 -9.42 -23.77
C PRO A 288 0.71 -8.42 -22.68
N SER A 289 -0.40 -8.71 -22.01
CA SER A 289 -0.90 -7.89 -20.91
C SER A 289 -0.25 -8.27 -19.58
N HIS A 290 0.50 -7.33 -18.98
CA HIS A 290 1.03 -7.53 -17.62
C HIS A 290 -0.09 -7.59 -16.58
N LEU A 291 -1.19 -6.88 -16.82
CA LEU A 291 -2.38 -6.89 -15.96
C LEU A 291 -2.99 -8.30 -15.91
N ALA A 292 -3.04 -9.00 -17.05
CA ALA A 292 -3.51 -10.37 -17.11
C ALA A 292 -2.60 -11.34 -16.35
N VAL A 293 -1.27 -11.19 -16.47
CA VAL A 293 -0.31 -12.04 -15.74
C VAL A 293 -0.39 -11.80 -14.23
N GLN A 294 -0.45 -10.54 -13.78
CA GLN A 294 -0.64 -10.21 -12.36
C GLN A 294 -1.99 -10.75 -11.85
N GLY A 295 -3.05 -10.60 -12.65
CA GLY A 295 -4.38 -11.14 -12.36
C GLY A 295 -4.40 -12.67 -12.24
N PHE A 296 -3.62 -13.38 -13.03
CA PHE A 296 -3.48 -14.83 -12.95
C PHE A 296 -2.92 -15.28 -11.59
N TYR A 297 -1.80 -14.70 -11.14
CA TYR A 297 -1.21 -15.05 -9.85
C TYR A 297 -2.08 -14.61 -8.67
N LEU A 298 -2.71 -13.44 -8.76
CA LEU A 298 -3.71 -12.99 -7.80
C LEU A 298 -4.85 -14.00 -7.67
N LEU A 299 -5.43 -14.46 -8.79
CA LEU A 299 -6.52 -15.43 -8.77
C LEU A 299 -6.10 -16.75 -8.13
N ARG A 300 -4.88 -17.23 -8.43
CA ARG A 300 -4.31 -18.44 -7.80
C ARG A 300 -4.15 -18.28 -6.30
N ALA A 301 -3.60 -17.14 -5.84
CA ALA A 301 -3.50 -16.83 -4.42
C ALA A 301 -4.87 -16.83 -3.75
N ARG A 302 -5.88 -16.20 -4.38
CA ARG A 302 -7.27 -16.18 -3.89
C ARG A 302 -7.91 -17.57 -3.82
N THR A 303 -7.64 -18.44 -4.80
CA THR A 303 -8.09 -19.83 -4.75
C THR A 303 -7.45 -20.58 -3.57
N GLN A 304 -6.14 -20.41 -3.34
CA GLN A 304 -5.45 -21.02 -2.21
C GLN A 304 -5.92 -20.46 -0.86
N LEU A 305 -6.20 -19.15 -0.75
CA LEU A 305 -6.82 -18.53 0.43
C LEU A 305 -8.12 -19.24 0.81
N LYS A 306 -9.02 -19.42 -0.16
CA LYS A 306 -10.29 -20.13 0.06
C LYS A 306 -10.08 -21.60 0.43
N GLU A 307 -9.09 -22.25 -0.15
CA GLU A 307 -8.73 -23.63 0.21
C GLU A 307 -8.25 -23.72 1.66
N VAL A 308 -7.37 -22.81 2.11
CA VAL A 308 -6.95 -22.71 3.52
C VAL A 308 -8.16 -22.54 4.42
N ALA A 309 -9.02 -21.55 4.16
CA ALA A 309 -10.22 -21.29 4.96
C ALA A 309 -11.12 -22.54 5.07
N ASN A 310 -11.34 -23.25 3.95
CA ASN A 310 -12.13 -24.49 3.94
C ASN A 310 -11.51 -25.64 4.74
N ILE A 311 -10.18 -25.74 4.81
CA ILE A 311 -9.51 -26.78 5.61
C ILE A 311 -9.56 -26.41 7.10
N LEU A 312 -9.39 -25.12 7.44
CA LEU A 312 -9.48 -24.65 8.83
C LEU A 312 -10.85 -24.92 9.46
N LEU A 313 -11.92 -24.93 8.66
CA LEU A 313 -13.29 -25.24 9.09
C LEU A 313 -13.53 -26.70 9.48
N LYS A 314 -12.69 -27.63 9.00
CA LYS A 314 -12.80 -29.07 9.26
C LYS A 314 -12.10 -29.47 10.54
#